data_AF-A0AAW7NXX4-F1
#
_entry.id   AF-A0AAW7NXX4-F1
#
_cell.length_a   1.000
_cell.length_b   1.000
_cell.length_c   1.000
_cell.angle_alpha   90.00
_cell.angle_beta   90.00
_cell.angle_gamma   90.00
#
_symmetry.space_group_name_H-M   'P 1'
#
loop_
_entity.id
_entity.type
_entity.pdbx_description
1 polymer ?
#
loop_
_entity_poly.entity_id
_entity_poly.type
_entity_poly.pdbx_seq_one_letter_code
_entity_poly.pdbx_strand_id
1 'polypeptide(L)'
;MDGLEKFHLSNEKHLINFNEWAHNYKKSYIFMYRLNYRPIFELFNHLKEHSDFTHDEYVEKVKQEEYDLIKEKYQFNELRNTKLMEAILFIIASVSVLQVINIFTNNIEILLISLASLIVISIFIIISRNLK
;
A
#
# COMPACT_ATOMS: atom_id res chain seq x y z
N MET A 1 -17.55 -4.53 -4.91
CA MET A 1 -17.54 -3.27 -5.69
C MET A 1 -16.33 -2.48 -5.25
N ASP A 2 -15.44 -2.19 -6.19
CA ASP A 2 -14.21 -1.43 -5.93
C ASP A 2 -14.57 -0.03 -5.39
N GLY A 3 -13.85 0.44 -4.38
CA GLY A 3 -14.10 1.75 -3.75
C GLY A 3 -13.97 2.90 -4.76
N LEU A 4 -13.15 2.71 -5.79
CA LEU A 4 -13.02 3.61 -6.92
C LEU A 4 -14.33 3.80 -7.69
N GLU A 5 -15.02 2.69 -7.95
CA GLU A 5 -16.23 2.64 -8.76
C GLU A 5 -17.45 3.18 -7.99
N LYS A 6 -17.52 2.90 -6.69
CA LYS A 6 -18.60 3.36 -5.80
C LYS A 6 -18.63 4.87 -5.60
N PHE A 7 -17.46 5.53 -5.67
CA PHE A 7 -17.31 6.95 -5.38
C PHE A 7 -16.85 7.77 -6.60
N HIS A 8 -16.85 7.17 -7.79
CA HIS A 8 -16.40 7.81 -9.04
C HIS A 8 -15.01 8.46 -8.92
N LEU A 9 -14.09 7.81 -8.22
CA LEU A 9 -12.77 8.36 -7.95
C LEU A 9 -11.83 8.00 -9.11
N SER A 10 -11.07 8.99 -9.59
CA SER A 10 -10.29 8.84 -10.81
C SER A 10 -8.98 8.05 -10.66
N ASN A 11 -8.49 7.84 -9.43
CA ASN A 11 -7.32 7.00 -9.15
C ASN A 11 -7.22 6.64 -7.65
N GLU A 12 -6.34 5.69 -7.33
CA GLU A 12 -6.09 5.21 -5.95
C GLU A 12 -5.66 6.32 -4.99
N LYS A 13 -4.94 7.34 -5.47
CA LYS A 13 -4.52 8.49 -4.65
C LYS A 13 -5.74 9.29 -4.16
N HIS A 14 -6.76 9.45 -5.00
CA HIS A 14 -8.00 10.13 -4.61
C HIS A 14 -8.82 9.30 -3.62
N LEU A 15 -8.76 7.96 -3.71
CA LEU A 15 -9.36 7.06 -2.72
C LEU A 15 -8.73 7.20 -1.35
N ILE A 16 -7.40 7.29 -1.27
CA ILE A 16 -6.69 7.48 0.00
C ILE A 16 -7.07 8.82 0.63
N ASN A 17 -7.04 9.91 -0.14
CA ASN A 17 -7.40 11.25 0.35
C ASN A 17 -8.86 11.32 0.83
N PHE A 18 -9.78 10.67 0.11
CA PHE A 18 -11.18 10.59 0.51
C PHE A 18 -11.38 9.84 1.83
N ASN A 19 -10.69 8.72 2.00
CA ASN A 19 -10.75 7.93 3.22
C ASN A 19 -10.18 8.69 4.43
N GLU A 20 -9.08 9.44 4.24
CA GLU A 20 -8.50 10.29 5.28
C GLU A 20 -9.44 11.43 5.70
N TRP A 21 -10.09 12.08 4.73
CA TRP A 21 -11.11 13.09 5.00
C TRP A 21 -12.30 12.51 5.78
N ALA A 22 -12.83 11.36 5.34
CA ALA A 22 -13.96 10.71 5.99
C ALA A 22 -13.64 10.28 7.44
N HIS A 23 -12.42 9.82 7.68
CA HIS A 23 -11.94 9.48 9.02
C HIS A 23 -11.84 10.73 9.92
N ASN A 24 -11.27 11.82 9.41
CA ASN A 24 -11.18 13.09 10.15
C ASN A 24 -12.56 13.71 10.44
N TYR A 25 -13.52 13.55 9.53
CA TYR A 25 -14.91 13.96 9.74
C TYR A 25 -15.56 13.19 10.90
N LYS A 26 -15.43 11.85 10.92
CA LYS A 26 -15.92 11.00 12.02
C LYS A 26 -15.29 11.38 13.37
N LYS A 27 -13.99 11.68 13.38
CA LYS A 27 -13.27 12.13 14.58
C LYS A 27 -13.80 13.48 15.10
N SER A 28 -14.12 14.40 14.19
CA SER A 28 -14.70 15.71 14.53
C SER A 28 -16.13 15.57 15.08
N TYR A 29 -16.90 14.63 14.54
CA TYR A 29 -18.22 14.26 15.08
C TYR A 29 -18.12 13.76 16.53
N ILE A 30 -17.16 12.88 16.83
CA ILE A 30 -16.89 12.39 18.20
C ILE A 30 -16.52 13.53 19.16
N PHE A 31 -15.84 14.58 18.67
CA PHE A 31 -15.50 15.76 19.47
C PHE A 31 -16.70 16.65 19.80
N MET A 32 -17.65 16.81 18.87
CA MET A 32 -18.90 17.55 19.14
C MET A 32 -19.71 16.88 20.26
N TYR A 33 -19.67 15.55 20.35
CA TYR A 33 -20.31 14.74 21.41
C TYR A 33 -19.60 14.77 22.79
N ARG A 34 -18.61 15.65 23.03
CA ARG A 34 -17.92 15.75 24.33
C ARG A 34 -18.26 16.96 25.22
N LEU A 35 -19.04 17.95 24.78
CA LEU A 35 -19.40 19.12 25.59
C LEU A 35 -20.81 19.04 26.21
N ASN A 36 -20.85 18.91 27.55
CA ASN A 36 -21.98 18.97 28.49
C ASN A 36 -23.13 17.96 28.30
N TYR A 37 -22.89 16.71 28.70
CA TYR A 37 -23.77 15.58 28.39
C TYR A 37 -24.19 14.74 29.60
N ARG A 38 -24.66 15.35 30.69
CA ARG A 38 -25.33 14.56 31.74
C ARG A 38 -26.60 13.86 31.22
N PRO A 39 -27.51 14.54 30.48
CA PRO A 39 -28.70 13.90 29.92
C PRO A 39 -28.38 12.91 28.79
N ILE A 40 -27.30 13.15 28.04
CA ILE A 40 -26.88 12.27 26.94
C ILE A 40 -26.07 11.07 27.45
N PHE A 41 -25.37 11.17 28.57
CA PHE A 41 -24.77 10.03 29.25
C PHE A 41 -25.82 9.13 29.88
N GLU A 42 -26.88 9.70 30.46
CA GLU A 42 -28.06 8.96 30.92
C GLU A 42 -28.78 8.29 29.74
N LEU A 43 -28.99 9.00 28.63
CA LEU A 43 -29.54 8.42 27.41
C LEU A 43 -28.62 7.34 26.81
N PHE A 44 -27.31 7.55 26.83
CA PHE A 44 -26.33 6.57 26.35
C PHE A 44 -26.32 5.31 27.22
N ASN A 45 -26.38 5.43 28.54
CA ASN A 45 -26.47 4.27 29.43
C ASN A 45 -27.81 3.55 29.27
N HIS A 46 -28.91 4.29 29.13
CA HIS A 46 -30.22 3.72 28.86
C HIS A 46 -30.26 2.97 27.53
N LEU A 47 -29.70 3.55 26.46
CA LEU A 47 -29.55 2.89 25.16
C LEU A 47 -28.53 1.75 25.21
N LYS A 48 -27.48 1.83 26.02
CA LYS A 48 -26.52 0.73 26.19
C LYS A 48 -27.15 -0.48 26.89
N GLU A 49 -28.00 -0.25 27.88
CA GLU A 49 -28.68 -1.31 28.63
C GLU A 49 -29.94 -1.84 27.93
N HIS A 50 -30.55 -1.06 27.02
CA HIS A 50 -31.83 -1.40 26.38
C HIS A 50 -31.85 -1.30 24.84
N SER A 51 -30.71 -1.12 24.17
CA SER A 51 -30.66 -1.20 22.70
C SER A 51 -30.40 -2.63 22.23
N ASP A 52 -30.99 -2.95 21.07
CA ASP A 52 -30.77 -4.19 20.32
C ASP A 52 -29.34 -4.33 19.78
N PHE A 53 -28.43 -3.39 20.09
CA PHE A 53 -27.00 -3.53 19.82
C PHE A 53 -26.35 -4.38 20.91
N THR A 54 -26.57 -5.69 20.81
CA THR A 54 -25.77 -6.71 21.50
C THR A 54 -24.27 -6.43 21.28
N HIS A 55 -23.57 -6.29 22.40
CA HIS A 55 -22.42 -5.39 22.52
C HIS A 55 -21.06 -5.97 22.09
N ASP A 56 -21.01 -7.15 21.46
CA ASP A 56 -19.73 -7.81 21.17
C ASP A 56 -19.47 -8.02 19.67
N GLU A 57 -20.46 -8.46 18.90
CA GLU A 57 -20.26 -8.88 17.51
C GLU A 57 -19.85 -7.73 16.57
N TYR A 58 -20.48 -6.55 16.71
CA TYR A 58 -20.16 -5.40 15.85
C TYR A 58 -18.77 -4.83 16.17
N VAL A 59 -18.39 -4.79 17.45
CA VAL A 59 -17.08 -4.28 17.88
C VAL A 59 -15.97 -5.26 17.48
N GLU A 60 -16.19 -6.56 17.61
CA GLU A 60 -15.25 -7.58 17.11
C GLU A 60 -15.08 -7.52 15.60
N LYS A 61 -16.18 -7.33 14.86
CA LYS A 61 -16.13 -7.19 13.42
C LYS A 61 -15.31 -5.97 12.98
N VAL A 62 -15.53 -4.81 13.62
CA VAL A 62 -14.74 -3.60 13.34
C VAL A 62 -13.26 -3.81 13.67
N LYS A 63 -12.95 -4.49 14.79
CA LYS A 63 -11.56 -4.82 15.13
C LYS A 63 -10.92 -5.76 14.10
N GLN A 64 -11.64 -6.79 13.66
CA GLN A 64 -11.14 -7.71 12.62
C GLN A 64 -10.85 -6.99 11.31
N GLU A 65 -11.76 -6.10 10.88
CA GLU A 65 -11.56 -5.27 9.69
C GLU A 65 -10.31 -4.37 9.84
N GLU A 66 -10.07 -3.77 11.00
CA GLU A 66 -8.83 -3.01 11.26
C GLU A 66 -7.57 -3.89 11.20
N TYR A 67 -7.61 -5.10 11.78
CA TYR A 67 -6.49 -6.04 11.74
C TYR A 67 -6.17 -6.51 10.32
N ASP A 68 -7.19 -6.80 9.51
CA ASP A 68 -7.01 -7.24 8.13
C ASP A 68 -6.40 -6.12 7.27
N LEU A 69 -6.85 -4.88 7.44
CA LEU A 69 -6.27 -3.72 6.75
C LEU A 69 -4.79 -3.51 7.11
N ILE A 70 -4.45 -3.68 8.39
CA ILE A 70 -3.06 -3.59 8.84
C ILE A 70 -2.22 -4.70 8.17
N LYS A 71 -2.73 -5.94 8.17
CA LYS A 71 -2.05 -7.09 7.57
C LYS A 71 -1.84 -6.92 6.07
N GLU A 72 -2.85 -6.50 5.33
CA GLU A 72 -2.74 -6.21 3.89
C GLU A 72 -1.70 -5.13 3.61
N LYS A 73 -1.68 -4.06 4.41
CA LYS A 73 -0.68 -3.00 4.29
C LYS A 73 0.75 -3.53 4.50
N TYR A 74 0.95 -4.40 5.49
CA TYR A 74 2.25 -5.01 5.73
C TYR A 74 2.67 -5.93 4.58
N GLN A 75 1.77 -6.79 4.09
CA GLN A 75 2.04 -7.68 2.96
C GLN A 75 2.36 -6.91 1.67
N PHE A 76 1.62 -5.83 1.39
CA PHE A 76 1.92 -4.97 0.26
C PHE A 76 3.31 -4.31 0.39
N ASN A 77 3.64 -3.83 1.59
CA ASN A 77 4.93 -3.20 1.85
C ASN A 77 6.08 -4.21 1.73
N GLU A 78 5.90 -5.43 2.22
CA GLU A 78 6.85 -6.54 2.06
C GLU A 78 7.05 -6.90 0.59
N LEU A 79 5.97 -7.07 -0.18
CA LEU A 79 6.04 -7.35 -1.62
C LEU A 79 6.75 -6.21 -2.37
N ARG A 80 6.45 -4.96 -2.04
CA ARG A 80 7.12 -3.79 -2.63
C ARG A 80 8.60 -3.76 -2.29
N ASN A 81 8.96 -4.00 -1.02
CA ASN A 81 10.35 -4.03 -0.58
C ASN A 81 11.12 -5.18 -1.25
N THR A 82 10.51 -6.35 -1.43
CA THR A 82 11.10 -7.47 -2.17
C THR A 82 11.34 -7.13 -3.64
N LYS A 83 10.35 -6.52 -4.32
CA LYS A 83 10.52 -6.05 -5.71
C LYS A 83 11.62 -5.00 -5.84
N LEU A 84 11.74 -4.08 -4.89
CA LEU A 84 12.82 -3.09 -4.85
C LEU A 84 14.19 -3.76 -4.63
N MET A 85 14.26 -4.75 -3.74
CA MET A 85 15.48 -5.52 -3.51
C MET A 85 15.92 -6.27 -4.77
N GLU A 86 15.00 -6.94 -5.47
CA GLU A 86 15.29 -7.59 -6.76
C GLU A 86 15.87 -6.59 -7.77
N ALA A 87 15.30 -5.39 -7.88
CA ALA A 87 15.77 -4.35 -8.80
C ALA A 87 17.18 -3.85 -8.42
N ILE A 88 17.46 -3.62 -7.13
CA ILE A 88 18.78 -3.19 -6.66
C ILE A 88 19.84 -4.27 -6.96
N LEU A 89 19.54 -5.54 -6.64
CA LEU A 89 20.44 -6.66 -6.92
C LEU A 89 20.72 -6.81 -8.41
N PHE A 90 19.71 -6.61 -9.26
CA PHE A 90 19.88 -6.63 -10.71
C PHE A 90 20.81 -5.53 -11.23
N ILE A 91 20.70 -4.31 -10.68
CA ILE A 91 21.59 -3.19 -11.03
C ILE A 91 23.02 -3.50 -10.60
N ILE A 92 23.22 -3.97 -9.36
CA ILE A 92 24.55 -4.32 -8.84
C ILE A 92 25.21 -5.41 -9.69
N ALA A 93 24.45 -6.46 -10.05
CA ALA A 93 24.95 -7.53 -10.92
C ALA A 93 25.34 -6.99 -12.30
N SER A 94 24.50 -6.15 -12.90
CA SER A 94 24.74 -5.56 -14.23
C SER A 94 26.00 -4.68 -14.25
N VAL A 95 26.17 -3.83 -13.23
CA VAL A 95 27.39 -3.00 -13.06
C VAL A 95 28.63 -3.88 -12.89
N SER A 96 28.54 -4.96 -12.12
CA SER A 96 29.65 -5.89 -11.91
C SER A 96 30.11 -6.55 -13.21
N VAL A 97 29.17 -6.97 -14.08
CA VAL A 97 29.50 -7.52 -15.41
C VAL A 97 30.23 -6.50 -16.28
N LEU A 98 29.75 -5.26 -16.30
CA LEU A 98 30.41 -4.18 -17.06
C LEU A 98 31.80 -3.86 -16.53
N GLN A 99 32.00 -3.88 -15.21
CA GLN A 99 33.32 -3.70 -14.61
C GLN A 99 34.31 -4.78 -15.06
N VAL A 100 33.89 -6.05 -15.05
CA VAL A 100 34.70 -7.17 -15.54
C VAL A 100 35.08 -6.96 -17.00
N ILE A 101 34.11 -6.67 -17.87
CA ILE A 101 34.36 -6.43 -19.30
C ILE A 101 35.34 -5.26 -19.50
N ASN A 102 35.17 -4.17 -18.74
CA ASN A 102 36.06 -3.02 -18.80
C ASN A 102 37.50 -3.37 -18.40
N ILE A 103 37.70 -4.15 -17.34
CA ILE A 103 39.03 -4.57 -16.87
C ILE A 103 39.74 -5.44 -17.91
N PHE A 104 39.04 -6.44 -18.47
CA PHE A 104 39.66 -7.40 -19.39
C PHE A 104 39.87 -6.86 -20.80
N THR A 105 39.06 -5.90 -21.23
CA THR A 105 39.07 -5.42 -22.61
C THR A 105 39.72 -4.05 -22.74
N ASN A 106 39.56 -3.18 -21.74
CA ASN A 106 40.01 -1.78 -21.74
C ASN A 106 39.68 -1.03 -23.06
N ASN A 107 38.54 -1.36 -23.67
CA ASN A 107 38.09 -0.79 -24.94
C ASN A 107 36.66 -0.26 -24.77
N ILE A 108 36.51 1.03 -25.03
CA ILE A 108 35.25 1.75 -24.84
C ILE A 108 34.15 1.30 -25.81
N GLU A 109 34.49 0.91 -27.04
CA GLU A 109 33.51 0.43 -28.02
C GLU A 109 32.89 -0.89 -27.57
N ILE A 110 33.72 -1.80 -27.06
CA ILE A 110 33.26 -3.10 -26.54
C ILE A 110 32.43 -2.92 -25.26
N LEU A 111 32.79 -1.95 -24.41
CA LEU A 111 32.00 -1.60 -23.23
C LEU A 111 30.61 -1.06 -23.62
N LEU A 112 30.53 -0.20 -24.64
CA LEU A 112 29.27 0.35 -25.14
C LEU A 112 28.38 -0.72 -25.76
N ILE A 113 28.95 -1.64 -26.54
CA ILE A 113 28.22 -2.80 -27.11
C ILE A 113 27.68 -3.69 -25.99
N SER A 114 28.47 -3.91 -24.93
CA SER A 114 28.08 -4.72 -23.78
C SER A 114 26.99 -4.06 -22.94
N LEU A 115 27.01 -2.73 -22.83
CA LEU A 115 25.93 -1.97 -22.20
C LEU A 115 24.63 -2.08 -23.01
N ALA A 116 24.72 -1.93 -24.34
CA ALA A 116 23.57 -2.06 -25.23
C ALA A 116 22.95 -3.47 -25.17
N SER A 117 23.78 -4.53 -25.13
CA SER A 117 23.29 -5.91 -25.01
C SER A 117 22.60 -6.17 -23.67
N LEU A 118 23.12 -5.64 -22.57
CA LEU A 118 22.47 -5.71 -21.24
C LEU A 118 21.09 -5.04 -21.23
N ILE A 119 20.94 -3.89 -21.90
CA ILE A 119 19.64 -3.20 -22.01
C ILE A 119 18.63 -4.07 -22.79
N VAL A 120 19.05 -4.65 -23.92
CA VAL A 120 18.19 -5.54 -24.72
C VAL A 120 17.75 -6.76 -23.92
N ILE A 121 18.68 -7.41 -23.22
CA ILE A 121 18.39 -8.57 -22.36
C ILE A 121 17.42 -8.17 -21.23
N SER A 122 17.60 -7.00 -20.63
CA SER A 122 16.72 -6.49 -19.58
C SER A 122 15.29 -6.30 -20.08
N ILE A 123 15.11 -5.70 -21.27
CA ILE A 123 13.79 -5.51 -21.90
C ILE A 123 13.14 -6.86 -22.18
N PHE A 124 13.90 -7.83 -22.70
CA PHE A 124 13.41 -9.18 -22.97
C PHE A 124 12.94 -9.90 -21.70
N ILE A 125 13.68 -9.77 -20.59
CA ILE A 125 13.31 -10.34 -19.28
C ILE A 125 12.00 -9.71 -18.77
N ILE A 126 11.83 -8.39 -18.90
CA ILE A 126 10.61 -7.70 -18.49
C ILE A 126 9.40 -8.18 -19.30
N ILE A 127 9.54 -8.26 -20.63
CA ILE A 127 8.46 -8.73 -21.51
C ILE A 127 8.08 -10.18 -21.18
N SER A 128 9.07 -11.07 -21.01
CA SER A 128 8.83 -12.48 -20.68
C SER A 128 8.22 -12.70 -19.30
N ARG A 129 8.52 -11.85 -18.30
CA ARG A 129 7.83 -11.87 -16.99
C ARG A 129 6.38 -11.39 -17.09
N ASN A 130 6.06 -10.45 -17.97
CA ASN A 130 4.69 -9.92 -18.13
C ASN A 130 3.77 -10.82 -18.98
N LEU A 131 4.34 -11.71 -19.79
CA LEU A 131 3.60 -12.67 -20.63
C LEU A 131 3.19 -13.95 -19.86
N LYS A 132 3.63 -14.10 -18.61
CA LYS A 132 3.40 -15.27 -17.75
C LYS A 132 2.40 -14.93 -16.66
#